data_AF-A0A7S3PPX6-F1
#
_entry.id   AF-A0A7S3PPX6-F1
#
_cell.length_a   1.000
_cell.length_b   1.000
_cell.length_c   1.000
_cell.angle_alpha   90.00
_cell.angle_beta   90.00
_cell.angle_gamma   90.00
#
_symmetry.space_group_name_H-M   'P 1'
#
loop_
_entity.id
_entity.type
_entity.pdbx_description
1 polymer ?
#
loop_
_entity_poly.entity_id
_entity_poly.type
_entity_poly.pdbx_seq_one_letter_code
_entity_poly.pdbx_strand_id
1 'polypeptide(L)'
;LDKCIGYEVDFDACLSAAAVVKGIAKDTEFGLGNFRFCVSSCVESGVPFYPSSYFEGQLPQFSVGLETSLLLEEACSRAVKKSIENGEHRRDLLLKYCEEYLVSMYRQCLGSIQRGCHFLEKEYGFCYKGIDGSMNPSLRGEGIGSAFRNIICALTKDSTDNFGS
;
A
#
# COMPACT_ATOMS: atom_id res chain seq x y z
N LEU A 1 12.78 7.44 7.12
CA LEU A 1 13.46 6.20 6.68
C LEU A 1 14.55 5.75 7.69
N ASP A 2 14.76 6.46 8.80
CA ASP A 2 15.88 6.23 9.74
C ASP A 2 15.65 5.17 10.84
N LYS A 3 14.93 4.07 10.55
CA LYS A 3 14.78 2.95 11.53
C LYS A 3 15.21 1.57 11.02
N CYS A 4 15.76 1.47 9.81
CA CYS A 4 16.30 0.22 9.27
C CYS A 4 17.83 0.13 9.40
N ILE A 5 18.42 0.71 10.45
CA ILE A 5 19.86 0.61 10.71
C ILE A 5 20.05 -0.56 11.68
N GLY A 6 20.35 -1.76 11.16
CA GLY A 6 20.69 -2.90 12.02
C GLY A 6 20.49 -4.31 11.45
N TYR A 7 19.89 -4.47 10.27
CA TYR A 7 19.71 -5.78 9.65
C TYR A 7 20.65 -5.93 8.45
N GLU A 8 21.59 -6.87 8.55
CA GLU A 8 22.41 -7.30 7.41
C GLU A 8 21.61 -8.26 6.52
N VAL A 9 21.86 -8.19 5.21
CA VAL A 9 21.26 -9.13 4.25
C VAL A 9 22.03 -10.44 4.30
N ASP A 10 21.36 -11.51 4.69
CA ASP A 10 21.89 -12.87 4.61
C ASP A 10 21.73 -13.41 3.17
N PHE A 11 22.83 -13.42 2.42
CA PHE A 11 22.85 -13.90 1.04
C PHE A 11 22.56 -15.39 0.90
N ASP A 12 22.95 -16.23 1.87
CA ASP A 12 22.69 -17.67 1.83
C ASP A 12 21.21 -17.95 2.08
N ALA A 13 20.58 -17.19 2.98
CA ALA A 13 19.14 -17.22 3.18
C ALA A 13 18.40 -16.76 1.91
N CYS A 14 18.87 -15.71 1.23
CA CYS A 14 18.30 -15.28 -0.05
C CYS A 14 18.40 -16.35 -1.14
N LEU A 15 19.55 -17.01 -1.28
CA LEU A 15 19.74 -18.09 -2.26
C LEU A 15 18.85 -19.29 -1.95
N SER A 16 18.74 -19.66 -0.67
CA SER A 16 17.85 -20.74 -0.21
C SER A 16 16.38 -20.41 -0.50
N ALA A 17 15.95 -19.18 -0.21
CA ALA A 17 14.60 -18.71 -0.51
C ALA A 17 14.31 -18.73 -2.02
N ALA A 18 15.27 -18.31 -2.85
CA ALA A 18 15.16 -18.38 -4.31
C ALA A 18 15.03 -19.83 -4.82
N ALA A 19 15.77 -20.77 -4.22
CA ALA A 19 15.67 -22.18 -4.54
C ALA A 19 14.26 -22.73 -4.21
N VAL A 20 13.67 -22.33 -3.09
CA VAL A 20 12.30 -22.70 -2.70
C VAL A 20 11.28 -22.13 -3.69
N VAL A 21 11.35 -20.84 -4.02
CA VAL A 21 10.44 -20.21 -5.02
C VAL A 21 10.52 -20.94 -6.36
N LYS A 22 11.73 -21.30 -6.80
CA LYS A 22 11.97 -22.06 -8.03
C LYS A 22 11.42 -23.49 -7.95
N GLY A 23 11.53 -24.14 -6.79
CA GLY A 23 10.94 -25.47 -6.55
C GLY A 23 9.42 -25.41 -6.65
N ILE A 24 8.78 -24.52 -5.88
CA ILE A 24 7.32 -24.32 -5.91
C ILE A 24 6.82 -24.01 -7.33
N ALA A 25 7.55 -23.17 -8.07
CA ALA A 25 7.20 -22.82 -9.45
C ALA A 25 7.18 -24.04 -10.39
N LYS A 26 8.09 -25.00 -10.18
CA LYS A 26 8.18 -26.22 -10.98
C LYS A 26 7.15 -27.28 -10.56
N ASP A 27 6.90 -27.38 -9.27
CA ASP A 27 6.14 -28.49 -8.68
C ASP A 27 4.63 -28.20 -8.60
N THR A 28 4.21 -26.96 -8.91
CA THR A 28 2.80 -26.55 -8.91
C THR A 28 2.34 -26.10 -10.28
N GLU A 29 1.06 -26.34 -10.58
CA GLU A 29 0.43 -25.95 -11.85
C GLU A 29 0.66 -24.47 -12.13
N PHE A 30 1.28 -24.14 -13.28
CA PHE A 30 1.68 -22.78 -13.68
C PHE A 30 2.46 -21.99 -12.62
N GLY A 31 3.08 -22.64 -11.65
CA GLY A 31 3.75 -22.03 -10.51
C GLY A 31 2.81 -21.35 -9.51
N LEU A 32 1.51 -21.66 -9.53
CA LEU A 32 0.49 -21.03 -8.70
C LEU A 32 0.71 -21.24 -7.19
N GLY A 33 1.52 -22.22 -6.78
CA GLY A 33 1.91 -22.41 -5.38
C GLY A 33 2.57 -21.16 -4.77
N ASN A 34 3.25 -20.35 -5.58
CA ASN A 34 3.89 -19.12 -5.11
C ASN A 34 2.88 -18.05 -4.66
N PHE A 35 1.59 -18.15 -5.01
CA PHE A 35 0.55 -17.26 -4.44
C PHE A 35 0.27 -17.53 -2.95
N ARG A 36 0.79 -18.65 -2.41
CA ARG A 36 0.65 -19.03 -1.00
C ARG A 36 1.98 -19.01 -0.25
N PHE A 37 3.05 -18.54 -0.88
CA PHE A 37 4.38 -18.45 -0.30
C PHE A 37 4.94 -17.04 -0.48
N CYS A 38 5.64 -16.53 0.53
CA CYS A 38 6.29 -15.23 0.46
C CYS A 38 7.65 -15.31 1.13
N VAL A 39 8.63 -14.67 0.50
CA VAL A 39 9.91 -14.34 1.13
C VAL A 39 9.80 -12.89 1.59
N SER A 40 9.90 -12.67 2.89
CA SER A 40 9.78 -11.34 3.48
C SER A 40 11.02 -10.98 4.28
N SER A 41 11.22 -9.68 4.47
CA SER A 41 12.28 -9.13 5.32
C SER A 41 11.71 -7.90 6.02
N CYS A 42 12.19 -7.63 7.24
CA CYS A 42 11.73 -6.49 8.04
C CYS A 42 10.21 -6.49 8.31
N VAL A 43 9.58 -7.67 8.35
CA VAL A 43 8.15 -7.83 8.69
C VAL A 43 8.04 -8.34 10.12
N GLU A 44 7.54 -7.49 11.01
CA GLU A 44 7.27 -7.85 12.40
C GLU A 44 6.04 -8.76 12.52
N SER A 45 5.98 -9.51 13.63
CA SER A 45 4.78 -10.26 14.03
C SER A 45 3.56 -9.33 14.10
N GLY A 46 2.42 -9.82 13.61
CA GLY A 46 1.15 -9.10 13.64
C GLY A 46 0.92 -8.14 12.46
N VAL A 47 1.82 -8.05 11.47
CA VAL A 47 1.54 -7.31 10.23
C VAL A 47 0.49 -8.06 9.39
N PRO A 48 -0.63 -7.43 8.99
CA PRO A 48 -1.73 -8.09 8.29
C PRO A 48 -1.47 -8.26 6.78
N PHE A 49 -0.32 -8.83 6.41
CA PHE A 49 0.10 -9.00 5.02
C PHE A 49 0.20 -10.48 4.63
N TYR A 50 -0.75 -10.97 3.84
CA TYR A 50 -0.75 -12.36 3.34
C TYR A 50 0.18 -12.53 2.14
N PRO A 51 0.94 -13.64 2.01
CA PRO A 51 0.99 -14.81 2.90
C PRO A 51 2.08 -14.74 3.99
N SER A 52 2.69 -13.57 4.24
CA SER A 52 3.76 -13.43 5.24
C SER A 52 3.26 -13.14 6.66
N SER A 53 1.96 -13.10 6.92
CA SER A 53 1.44 -12.78 8.24
C SER A 53 1.69 -13.96 9.18
N TYR A 54 2.39 -13.70 10.28
CA TYR A 54 2.63 -14.65 11.36
C TYR A 54 2.33 -14.01 12.71
N PHE A 55 2.16 -14.87 13.72
CA PHE A 55 1.89 -14.48 15.09
C PHE A 55 2.98 -15.01 16.01
N GLU A 56 3.48 -14.12 16.84
CA GLU A 56 4.39 -14.38 17.95
C GLU A 56 3.90 -13.57 19.15
N GLY A 57 3.54 -14.27 20.24
CA GLY A 57 3.00 -13.66 21.45
C GLY A 57 2.22 -14.64 22.32
N GLN A 58 1.87 -14.20 23.53
CA GLN A 58 1.09 -14.99 24.51
C GLN A 58 -0.38 -14.58 24.57
N LEU A 59 -0.72 -13.35 24.21
CA LEU A 59 -2.08 -12.80 24.24
C LEU A 59 -2.67 -12.71 22.84
N PRO A 60 -4.00 -12.83 22.68
CA PRO A 60 -4.66 -12.58 21.40
C PRO A 60 -4.32 -11.18 20.86
N GLN A 61 -3.85 -11.13 19.62
CA GLN A 61 -3.51 -9.90 18.91
C GLN A 61 -4.29 -9.83 17.60
N PHE A 62 -4.57 -8.61 17.14
CA PHE A 62 -5.15 -8.40 15.83
C PHE A 62 -4.68 -7.10 15.18
N SER A 63 -4.61 -7.14 13.86
CA SER A 63 -4.37 -6.01 12.97
C SER A 63 -5.42 -6.01 11.88
N VAL A 64 -5.61 -4.87 11.22
CA VAL A 64 -6.57 -4.75 10.12
C VAL A 64 -5.83 -4.35 8.85
N GLY A 65 -5.84 -5.20 7.83
CA GLY A 65 -5.40 -4.85 6.48
C GLY A 65 -6.58 -4.34 5.65
N LEU A 66 -6.42 -3.20 4.99
CA LEU A 66 -7.49 -2.57 4.21
C LEU A 66 -7.05 -2.32 2.77
N GLU A 67 -7.97 -2.51 1.84
CA GLU A 67 -7.77 -2.16 0.44
C GLU A 67 -8.06 -0.68 0.22
N THR A 68 -7.03 0.17 0.18
CA THR A 68 -7.20 1.64 0.14
C THR A 68 -6.99 2.25 -1.25
N SER A 69 -6.87 1.44 -2.30
CA SER A 69 -6.52 1.90 -3.65
C SER A 69 -7.51 2.89 -4.26
N LEU A 70 -8.79 2.81 -3.88
CA LEU A 70 -9.82 3.75 -4.31
C LEU A 70 -9.67 5.13 -3.66
N LEU A 71 -9.14 5.19 -2.43
CA LEU A 71 -8.84 6.47 -1.77
C LEU A 71 -7.68 7.18 -2.48
N LEU A 72 -6.69 6.42 -2.94
CA LEU A 72 -5.60 6.97 -3.77
C LEU A 72 -6.14 7.52 -5.09
N GLU A 73 -6.98 6.74 -5.79
CA GLU A 73 -7.56 7.15 -7.07
C GLU A 73 -8.34 8.47 -6.92
N GLU A 74 -9.24 8.54 -5.93
CA GLU A 74 -10.03 9.74 -5.67
C GLU A 74 -9.13 10.93 -5.28
N ALA A 75 -8.10 10.71 -4.46
CA ALA A 75 -7.14 11.76 -4.09
C ALA A 75 -6.40 12.31 -5.32
N CYS A 76 -5.95 11.44 -6.22
CA CYS A 76 -5.31 11.83 -7.48
C CYS A 76 -6.28 12.59 -8.39
N SER A 77 -7.52 12.12 -8.52
CA SER A 77 -8.56 12.78 -9.33
C SER A 77 -8.89 14.19 -8.82
N ARG A 78 -8.98 14.38 -7.50
CA ARG A 78 -9.13 15.71 -6.89
C ARG A 78 -7.92 16.61 -7.08
N ALA A 79 -6.72 16.07 -6.95
CA ALA A 79 -5.49 16.81 -7.18
C ALA A 79 -5.39 17.32 -8.62
N VAL A 80 -5.71 16.48 -9.60
CA VAL A 80 -5.76 16.87 -11.02
C VAL A 80 -6.79 17.96 -11.24
N LYS A 81 -8.00 17.81 -10.70
CA LYS A 81 -9.05 18.83 -10.81
C LYS A 81 -8.60 20.19 -10.25
N LYS A 82 -8.04 20.20 -9.04
CA LYS A 82 -7.51 21.42 -8.39
C LYS A 82 -6.37 22.05 -9.19
N SER A 83 -5.49 21.24 -9.76
CA SER A 83 -4.40 21.69 -10.62
C SER A 83 -4.91 22.40 -11.88
N ILE A 84 -5.94 21.85 -12.54
CA ILE A 84 -6.63 22.48 -13.68
C ILE A 84 -7.30 23.79 -13.29
N GLU A 85 -8.03 23.82 -12.16
CA GLU A 85 -8.68 25.03 -11.67
C GLU A 85 -7.69 26.16 -11.36
N ASN A 86 -6.48 25.81 -10.92
CA ASN A 86 -5.43 26.78 -10.58
C ASN A 86 -4.50 27.12 -11.76
N GLY A 87 -4.58 26.41 -12.89
CA GLY A 87 -3.66 26.56 -14.02
C GLY A 87 -2.20 26.22 -13.69
N GLU A 88 -1.95 25.40 -12.66
CA GLU A 88 -0.61 24.99 -12.24
C GLU A 88 -0.45 23.48 -12.32
N HIS A 89 0.27 23.00 -13.33
CA HIS A 89 0.44 21.57 -13.64
C HIS A 89 1.86 21.05 -13.37
N ARG A 90 2.48 21.54 -12.30
CA ARG A 90 3.82 21.07 -11.92
C ARG A 90 3.72 19.78 -11.11
N ARG A 91 4.65 18.86 -11.37
CA ARG A 91 4.69 17.53 -10.72
C ARG A 91 4.70 17.62 -9.19
N ASP A 92 5.54 18.47 -8.63
CA ASP A 92 5.67 18.66 -7.18
C ASP A 92 4.36 19.14 -6.56
N LEU A 93 3.67 20.08 -7.20
CA LEU A 93 2.40 20.60 -6.72
C LEU A 93 1.27 19.56 -6.79
N LEU A 94 1.17 18.83 -7.91
CA LEU A 94 0.20 17.75 -8.08
C LEU A 94 0.39 16.66 -7.02
N LEU A 95 1.63 16.21 -6.79
CA LEU A 95 1.94 15.22 -5.77
C LEU A 95 1.59 15.73 -4.36
N LYS A 96 1.86 17.00 -4.07
CA LYS A 96 1.48 17.64 -2.81
C LYS A 96 -0.04 17.63 -2.61
N TYR A 97 -0.82 18.00 -3.62
CA TYR A 97 -2.29 17.94 -3.53
C TYR A 97 -2.80 16.51 -3.34
N CYS A 98 -2.23 15.52 -4.05
CA CYS A 98 -2.57 14.12 -3.84
C CYS A 98 -2.34 13.70 -2.39
N GLU A 99 -1.17 14.02 -1.83
CA GLU A 99 -0.83 13.70 -0.45
C GLU A 99 -1.80 14.36 0.54
N GLU A 100 -2.09 15.66 0.37
CA GLU A 100 -3.04 16.38 1.22
C GLU A 100 -4.44 15.73 1.21
N TYR A 101 -4.97 15.40 0.02
CA TYR A 101 -6.27 14.73 -0.10
C TYR A 101 -6.25 13.32 0.48
N LEU A 102 -5.21 12.54 0.21
CA LEU A 102 -5.09 11.17 0.69
C LEU A 102 -4.98 11.12 2.21
N VAL A 103 -4.15 11.97 2.81
CA VAL A 103 -4.02 12.09 4.28
C VAL A 103 -5.34 12.47 4.92
N SER A 104 -6.07 13.43 4.33
CA SER A 104 -7.40 13.82 4.82
C SER A 104 -8.39 12.66 4.78
N MET A 105 -8.44 11.93 3.68
CA MET A 105 -9.30 10.76 3.50
C MET A 105 -8.94 9.63 4.45
N TYR A 106 -7.65 9.33 4.62
CA TYR A 106 -7.19 8.32 5.57
C TYR A 106 -7.58 8.67 7.00
N ARG A 107 -7.41 9.93 7.43
CA ARG A 107 -7.84 10.37 8.77
C ARG A 107 -9.34 10.14 8.98
N GLN A 108 -10.17 10.41 7.98
CA GLN A 108 -11.61 10.21 8.06
C GLN A 108 -11.99 8.72 8.07
N CYS A 109 -11.53 7.96 7.08
CA CYS A 109 -11.92 6.57 6.85
C CYS A 109 -11.28 5.61 7.86
N LEU A 110 -9.99 5.76 8.14
CA LEU A 110 -9.27 4.88 9.05
C LEU A 110 -9.55 5.22 10.51
N GLY A 111 -9.87 6.48 10.81
CA GLY A 111 -10.16 6.92 12.17
C GLY A 111 -11.38 6.24 12.79
N SER A 112 -12.44 5.96 12.00
CA SER A 112 -13.61 5.23 12.50
C SER A 112 -13.28 3.76 12.79
N ILE A 113 -12.50 3.12 11.92
CA ILE A 113 -12.04 1.74 12.07
C ILE A 113 -11.16 1.63 13.30
N GLN A 114 -10.18 2.53 13.46
CA GLN A 114 -9.28 2.55 14.61
C GLN A 114 -10.05 2.70 15.94
N ARG A 115 -11.08 3.54 15.99
CA ARG A 115 -11.95 3.65 17.18
C ARG A 115 -12.65 2.33 17.50
N GLY A 116 -13.16 1.64 16.49
CA GLY A 116 -13.75 0.31 16.64
C GLY A 116 -12.73 -0.72 17.15
N CYS A 117 -11.51 -0.70 16.63
CA CYS A 117 -10.44 -1.59 17.08
C CYS A 117 -10.07 -1.35 18.55
N HIS A 118 -9.89 -0.09 18.97
CA HIS A 118 -9.62 0.22 20.38
C HIS A 118 -10.78 -0.16 21.31
N PHE A 119 -12.03 -0.08 20.83
CA PHE A 119 -13.18 -0.60 21.58
C PHE A 119 -13.05 -2.11 21.82
N LEU A 120 -12.73 -2.90 20.78
CA LEU A 120 -12.53 -4.34 20.90
C LEU A 120 -11.37 -4.71 21.82
N GLU A 121 -10.26 -3.98 21.73
CA GLU A 121 -9.11 -4.14 22.63
C GLU A 121 -9.53 -3.95 24.10
N LYS A 122 -10.28 -2.89 24.39
CA LYS A 122 -10.76 -2.60 25.75
C LYS A 122 -11.78 -3.62 26.25
N GLU A 123 -12.73 -4.02 25.41
CA GLU A 123 -13.85 -4.88 25.82
C GLU A 123 -13.43 -6.35 25.98
N TYR A 124 -12.56 -6.85 25.09
CA TYR A 124 -12.22 -8.27 25.04
C TYR A 124 -10.78 -8.58 25.48
N GLY A 125 -9.99 -7.56 25.84
CA GLY A 125 -8.60 -7.72 26.27
C GLY A 125 -7.65 -8.17 25.16
N PHE A 126 -8.04 -7.97 23.89
CA PHE A 126 -7.17 -8.22 22.75
C PHE A 126 -6.16 -7.09 22.59
N CYS A 127 -4.97 -7.37 22.07
CA CYS A 127 -4.00 -6.33 21.74
C CYS A 127 -4.15 -5.89 20.28
N TYR A 128 -4.54 -4.63 20.08
CA TYR A 128 -4.65 -4.05 18.75
C TYR A 128 -3.28 -3.56 18.26
N LYS A 129 -2.85 -4.08 17.11
CA LYS A 129 -1.50 -3.87 16.57
C LYS A 129 -1.42 -2.83 15.44
N GLY A 130 -2.56 -2.37 14.93
CA GLY A 130 -2.63 -1.27 13.97
C GLY A 130 -3.48 -1.57 12.73
N ILE A 131 -3.50 -0.60 11.81
CA ILE A 131 -4.09 -0.71 10.48
C ILE A 131 -2.97 -0.67 9.45
N ASP A 132 -2.95 -1.63 8.54
CA ASP A 132 -2.25 -1.51 7.27
C ASP A 132 -3.20 -0.87 6.25
N GLY A 133 -2.91 0.37 5.89
CA GLY A 133 -3.62 1.11 4.85
C GLY A 133 -2.94 1.04 3.50
N SER A 134 -2.06 0.07 3.27
CA SER A 134 -1.29 -0.05 2.02
C SER A 134 -2.20 -0.06 0.79
N MET A 135 -1.69 0.56 -0.27
CA MET A 135 -2.39 0.63 -1.54
C MET A 135 -2.16 -0.72 -2.25
N ASN A 136 -3.23 -1.44 -2.53
CA ASN A 136 -3.22 -2.71 -3.25
C ASN A 136 -3.73 -2.55 -4.70
N PRO A 137 -3.42 -3.47 -5.63
CA PRO A 137 -4.10 -3.52 -6.92
C PRO A 137 -5.60 -3.74 -6.73
N SER A 138 -6.41 -2.96 -7.44
CA SER A 138 -7.86 -3.12 -7.40
C SER A 138 -8.30 -4.30 -8.25
N LEU A 139 -9.25 -5.08 -7.73
CA LEU A 139 -9.97 -6.11 -8.50
C LEU A 139 -11.01 -5.50 -9.47
N ARG A 140 -11.33 -4.22 -9.33
CA ARG A 140 -12.41 -3.53 -10.04
C ARG A 140 -11.90 -2.36 -10.87
N GLY A 141 -10.91 -2.58 -11.73
CA GLY A 141 -10.46 -1.63 -12.77
C GLY A 141 -9.78 -0.33 -12.27
N GLU A 142 -10.46 0.44 -11.43
CA GLU A 142 -10.01 1.67 -10.78
C GLU A 142 -9.17 1.35 -9.54
N GLY A 143 -7.96 1.91 -9.45
CA GLY A 143 -7.04 1.70 -8.34
C GLY A 143 -5.68 2.35 -8.62
N ILE A 144 -4.59 1.75 -8.15
CA ILE A 144 -3.24 2.33 -8.29
C ILE A 144 -2.90 2.69 -9.74
N GLY A 145 -3.20 1.78 -10.68
CA GLY A 145 -2.92 2.00 -12.10
C GLY A 145 -3.66 3.20 -12.71
N SER A 146 -4.94 3.38 -12.38
CA SER A 146 -5.71 4.54 -12.86
C SER A 146 -5.31 5.83 -12.15
N ALA A 147 -5.01 5.77 -10.84
CA ALA A 147 -4.55 6.92 -10.07
C ALA A 147 -3.29 7.55 -10.68
N PHE A 148 -2.26 6.74 -10.94
CA PHE A 148 -1.03 7.22 -11.57
C PHE A 148 -1.24 7.65 -13.02
N ARG A 149 -2.11 6.97 -13.77
CA ARG A 149 -2.48 7.40 -15.12
C ARG A 149 -3.06 8.81 -15.13
N ASN A 150 -3.97 9.13 -14.20
CA ASN A 150 -4.59 10.46 -14.11
C ASN A 150 -3.54 11.55 -13.90
N ILE A 151 -2.57 11.32 -13.00
CA ILE A 151 -1.47 12.24 -12.75
C ILE A 151 -0.57 12.40 -13.98
N ILE A 152 -0.18 11.30 -14.62
CA ILE A 152 0.67 11.35 -15.83
C ILE A 152 -0.04 12.13 -16.93
N CYS A 153 -1.32 11.86 -17.19
CA CYS A 153 -2.08 12.57 -18.21
C CYS A 153 -2.21 14.08 -17.93
N ALA A 154 -2.36 14.49 -16.67
CA ALA A 154 -2.39 15.90 -16.31
C ALA A 154 -1.04 16.59 -16.59
N LEU A 155 0.08 15.89 -16.34
CA LEU A 155 1.42 16.40 -16.61
C LEU A 155 1.76 16.45 -18.11
N THR A 156 1.22 15.53 -18.92
CA THR A 156 1.55 15.48 -20.35
C THR A 156 0.65 16.32 -21.22
N LYS A 157 -0.60 16.62 -20.82
CA LYS A 157 -1.48 17.52 -21.60
C LYS A 157 -0.91 18.94 -21.73
N ASP A 158 -0.14 19.40 -20.74
CA ASP A 158 0.62 20.66 -20.81
C ASP A 158 1.80 20.63 -21.80
N SER A 159 2.28 19.43 -22.16
CA SER A 159 3.41 19.29 -23.11
C SER A 159 2.98 19.32 -24.58
N THR A 160 1.70 19.07 -24.88
CA THR A 160 1.18 19.11 -26.26
C THR A 160 0.72 20.50 -26.71
N ASP A 161 0.44 21.41 -25.78
CA ASP A 161 0.03 22.79 -26.10
C ASP A 161 1.23 23.75 -26.30
N ASN A 162 2.46 23.30 -26.04
CA ASN A 162 3.68 24.11 -26.16
C ASN A 162 4.49 23.89 -27.46
N PHE A 163 3.97 23.10 -28.42
CA PHE A 163 4.59 22.92 -29.75
C PHE A 163 3.83 23.59 -30.89
N GLY A 164 2.88 24.48 -30.59
CA GLY A 164 2.08 25.20 -31.56
C GLY A 164 2.17 26.72 -31.40
N SER A 165 3.32 27.30 -31.77
CA SER A 165 3.46 28.72 -32.12
C SER A 165 4.68 28.95 -32.99
#